data_AF-R1HAY3-F1
#
_entry.id   AF-R1HAY3-F1
#
_cell.length_a   1.000
_cell.length_b   1.000
_cell.length_c   1.000
_cell.angle_alpha   90.00
_cell.angle_beta   90.00
_cell.angle_gamma   90.00
#
_symmetry.space_group_name_H-M   'P 1'
#
loop_
_entity.id
_entity.type
_entity.pdbx_description
1 polymer ?
#
loop_
_entity_poly.entity_id
_entity_poly.type
_entity_poly.pdbx_seq_one_letter_code
_entity_poly.pdbx_strand_id
1 'polypeptide(L)'
;MKKLFWTAGLALLPWIAVLGLTLPDVVQAQHWRLAWTGFDAAEATGLLLTAWLVGRGDPRTPFAAIATATLLLADAWFDVVTAGDDVVFSLLMAGLEVPLALACLSVAVPRPVPAHV
;
A
#
# COMPACT_ATOMS: atom_id res chain seq x y z
N MET A 1 4.18 20.40 -14.98
CA MET A 1 4.05 19.15 -14.19
C MET A 1 4.23 19.37 -12.69
N LYS A 2 5.36 19.89 -12.18
CA LYS A 2 5.55 20.13 -10.72
C LYS A 2 4.41 20.93 -10.06
N LYS A 3 3.99 22.04 -10.69
CA LYS A 3 2.88 22.88 -10.20
C LYS A 3 1.58 22.09 -10.03
N LEU A 4 1.28 21.15 -10.92
CA LEU A 4 0.08 20.31 -10.86
C LEU A 4 0.05 19.45 -9.59
N PHE A 5 1.16 18.79 -9.27
CA PHE A 5 1.25 17.95 -8.06
C PHE A 5 1.13 18.77 -6.78
N TRP A 6 1.78 19.94 -6.73
CA TRP A 6 1.63 20.88 -5.62
C TRP A 6 0.19 21.35 -5.45
N THR A 7 -0.46 21.77 -6.53
CA THR A 7 -1.85 22.23 -6.48
C THR A 7 -2.80 21.12 -6.07
N ALA A 8 -2.64 19.90 -6.61
CA ALA A 8 -3.49 18.78 -6.26
C ALA A 8 -3.31 18.37 -4.79
N GLY A 9 -2.07 18.29 -4.30
CA GLY A 9 -1.79 17.96 -2.89
C GLY A 9 -2.33 19.01 -1.92
N LEU A 10 -2.12 20.30 -2.22
CA LEU A 10 -2.65 21.37 -1.36
C LEU A 10 -4.18 21.45 -1.39
N ALA A 11 -4.81 21.16 -2.54
CA ALA A 11 -6.26 21.11 -2.65
C ALA A 11 -6.90 19.95 -1.87
N LEU A 12 -6.16 18.85 -1.64
CA LEU A 12 -6.64 17.72 -0.84
C LEU A 12 -6.70 18.03 0.66
N LEU A 13 -5.84 18.90 1.19
CA LEU A 13 -5.80 19.25 2.61
C LEU A 13 -7.15 19.76 3.16
N PRO A 14 -7.81 20.77 2.56
CA PRO A 14 -9.11 21.20 3.04
C PRO A 14 -10.19 20.12 2.88
N TRP A 15 -10.11 19.29 1.84
CA TRP A 15 -11.05 18.18 1.65
C TRP A 15 -10.93 17.13 2.75
N ILE A 16 -9.71 16.78 3.17
CA ILE A 16 -9.47 15.87 4.31
C ILE A 16 -10.11 16.42 5.58
N ALA A 17 -10.00 17.73 5.84
CA ALA A 17 -10.63 18.35 6.99
C ALA A 17 -12.17 18.27 6.93
N VAL A 18 -12.77 18.48 5.75
CA VAL A 18 -14.21 18.29 5.54
C VAL A 18 -14.60 16.84 5.82
N LEU A 19 -13.88 15.85 5.28
CA LEU A 19 -14.16 14.44 5.52
C LEU A 19 -14.10 14.10 7.02
N GLY A 20 -13.06 14.53 7.73
CA GLY A 20 -12.90 14.25 9.16
C GLY A 20 -13.97 14.89 10.05
N LEU A 21 -14.65 15.95 9.59
CA LEU A 21 -15.69 16.63 10.36
C LEU A 21 -17.12 16.20 9.99
N THR A 22 -17.30 15.61 8.81
CA THR A 22 -18.65 15.36 8.24
C THR A 22 -18.96 13.89 8.01
N LEU A 23 -17.97 13.01 7.95
CA LEU A 23 -18.21 11.58 7.80
C LEU A 23 -18.82 10.99 9.07
N PRO A 24 -19.78 10.05 8.94
CA PRO A 24 -20.28 9.30 10.08
C PRO A 24 -19.21 8.34 10.60
N ASP A 25 -19.22 8.09 11.92
CA ASP A 25 -18.30 7.14 12.57
C ASP A 25 -18.45 5.71 12.05
N VAL A 26 -19.65 5.35 11.57
CA VAL A 26 -19.96 4.02 11.05
C VAL A 26 -20.69 4.14 9.72
N VAL A 27 -20.21 3.41 8.71
CA VAL A 27 -20.84 3.30 7.40
C VAL A 27 -20.90 1.84 6.96
N GLN A 28 -22.05 1.41 6.44
CA GLN A 28 -22.19 0.08 5.85
C GLN A 28 -21.90 0.15 4.34
N ALA A 29 -20.84 -0.53 3.90
CA ALA A 29 -20.49 -0.62 2.49
C ALA A 29 -21.34 -1.66 1.75
N GLN A 30 -21.86 -1.29 0.57
CA GLN A 30 -22.76 -2.16 -0.22
C GLN A 30 -22.08 -3.46 -0.69
N HIS A 31 -20.81 -3.39 -1.10
CA HIS A 31 -20.06 -4.53 -1.66
C HIS A 31 -18.84 -4.87 -0.81
N TRP A 32 -19.02 -4.90 0.52
CA TRP A 32 -17.93 -5.07 1.49
C TRP A 32 -17.00 -6.25 1.19
N ARG A 33 -17.56 -7.43 0.91
CA ARG A 33 -16.76 -8.63 0.57
C ARG A 33 -15.92 -8.43 -0.69
N LEU A 34 -16.48 -7.79 -1.72
CA LEU A 34 -15.78 -7.55 -2.97
C LEU A 34 -14.67 -6.50 -2.80
N ALA A 35 -14.89 -5.50 -1.94
CA ALA A 35 -13.89 -4.48 -1.66
C ALA A 35 -12.61 -5.12 -1.09
N TRP A 36 -12.73 -5.96 -0.07
CA TRP A 36 -11.59 -6.65 0.55
C TRP A 36 -10.99 -7.71 -0.36
N THR A 37 -11.80 -8.65 -0.85
CA THR A 37 -11.28 -9.72 -1.73
C THR A 37 -10.64 -9.17 -3.02
N GLY A 38 -11.13 -8.03 -3.53
CA GLY A 38 -10.53 -7.34 -4.66
C GLY A 38 -9.21 -6.65 -4.31
N PHE A 39 -9.12 -6.05 -3.13
CA PHE A 39 -7.88 -5.43 -2.63
C PHE A 39 -6.80 -6.50 -2.38
N ASP A 40 -7.13 -7.55 -1.63
CA ASP A 40 -6.23 -8.70 -1.36
C ASP A 40 -5.76 -9.36 -2.66
N ALA A 41 -6.64 -9.50 -3.65
CA ALA A 41 -6.27 -10.05 -4.95
C ALA A 41 -5.25 -9.16 -5.69
N ALA A 42 -5.36 -7.84 -5.56
CA ALA A 42 -4.39 -6.91 -6.12
C ALA A 42 -3.03 -7.02 -5.41
N GLU A 43 -3.02 -7.19 -4.09
CA GLU A 43 -1.80 -7.41 -3.31
C GLU A 43 -1.12 -8.73 -3.67
N ALA A 44 -1.89 -9.82 -3.69
CA ALA A 44 -1.40 -11.14 -4.08
C ALA A 44 -0.81 -11.10 -5.50
N THR A 45 -1.49 -10.43 -6.44
CA THR A 45 -0.98 -10.23 -7.80
C THR A 45 0.31 -9.41 -7.80
N GLY A 46 0.38 -8.33 -7.01
CA GLY A 46 1.57 -7.50 -6.87
C GLY A 46 2.78 -8.26 -6.31
N LEU A 47 2.57 -9.07 -5.27
CA LEU A 47 3.59 -9.93 -4.67
C LEU A 47 4.09 -10.98 -5.65
N LEU A 48 3.19 -11.68 -6.34
CA LEU A 48 3.53 -12.68 -7.35
C LEU A 48 4.29 -12.06 -8.53
N LEU A 49 3.83 -10.90 -9.00
CA LEU A 49 4.50 -10.16 -10.08
C LEU A 49 5.88 -9.68 -9.64
N THR A 50 6.01 -9.15 -8.42
CA THR A 50 7.29 -8.73 -7.85
C THR A 50 8.26 -9.90 -7.76
N ALA A 51 7.82 -11.04 -7.21
CA ALA A 51 8.65 -12.24 -7.12
C ALA A 51 9.09 -12.74 -8.51
N TRP A 52 8.19 -12.72 -9.49
CA TRP A 52 8.49 -13.12 -10.87
C TRP A 52 9.50 -12.19 -11.55
N LEU A 53 9.37 -10.86 -11.41
CA LEU A 53 10.30 -9.88 -11.97
C LEU A 53 11.67 -9.96 -11.31
N VAL A 54 11.72 -10.10 -9.97
CA VAL A 54 12.96 -10.31 -9.21
C VAL A 54 13.68 -11.55 -9.72
N GLY A 55 12.97 -12.66 -9.89
CA GLY A 55 13.54 -13.91 -10.41
C GLY A 55 14.11 -13.81 -11.83
N ARG A 56 13.66 -12.83 -12.61
CA ARG A 56 14.18 -12.53 -13.96
C ARG A 56 15.26 -11.46 -14.00
N GLY A 57 15.53 -10.78 -12.88
CA GLY A 57 16.37 -9.59 -12.87
C GLY A 57 15.81 -8.46 -13.75
N ASP A 58 14.48 -8.38 -13.90
CA ASP A 58 13.84 -7.44 -14.82
C ASP A 58 13.95 -6.00 -14.26
N PRO A 59 14.35 -5.00 -15.07
CA PRO A 59 14.46 -3.61 -14.65
C PRO A 59 13.13 -2.97 -14.22
N ARG A 60 11.99 -3.61 -14.49
CA ARG A 60 10.66 -3.17 -14.06
C ARG A 60 10.33 -3.56 -12.62
N THR A 61 11.15 -4.38 -11.97
CA THR A 61 10.98 -4.82 -10.57
C THR A 61 10.62 -3.67 -9.61
N PRO A 62 11.31 -2.50 -9.64
CA PRO A 62 11.00 -1.43 -8.70
C PRO A 62 9.57 -0.91 -8.81
N PHE A 63 8.98 -0.88 -10.02
CA PHE A 63 7.61 -0.39 -10.19
C PHE A 63 6.58 -1.32 -9.56
N ALA A 64 6.70 -2.64 -9.81
CA ALA A 64 5.81 -3.63 -9.21
C ALA A 64 5.97 -3.66 -7.68
N ALA A 65 7.21 -3.60 -7.19
CA ALA A 65 7.48 -3.71 -5.78
C ALA A 65 7.03 -2.46 -5.00
N ILE A 66 7.23 -1.25 -5.52
CA ILE A 66 6.73 -0.01 -4.90
C ILE A 66 5.20 0.01 -4.89
N ALA A 67 4.56 -0.38 -5.99
CA ALA A 67 3.10 -0.47 -6.04
C ALA A 67 2.56 -1.47 -5.01
N THR A 68 3.14 -2.66 -4.92
CA THR A 68 2.76 -3.70 -3.96
C THR A 68 2.97 -3.25 -2.52
N ALA A 69 4.11 -2.62 -2.23
CA ALA A 69 4.39 -2.08 -0.90
C ALA A 69 3.40 -0.99 -0.50
N THR A 70 2.96 -0.15 -1.44
CA THR A 70 1.97 0.90 -1.18
C THR A 70 0.61 0.30 -0.83
N LEU A 71 0.21 -0.81 -1.50
CA LEU A 71 -1.03 -1.52 -1.18
C LEU A 71 -0.95 -2.13 0.23
N LEU A 72 0.09 -2.90 0.54
CA LEU A 72 0.28 -3.54 1.85
C LEU A 72 0.30 -2.56 3.02
N LEU A 73 0.87 -1.36 2.83
CA LEU A 73 0.85 -0.32 3.85
C LEU A 73 -0.53 0.32 4.01
N ALA A 74 -1.29 0.42 2.92
CA ALA A 74 -2.66 0.89 2.98
C ALA A 74 -3.57 -0.17 3.64
N ASP A 75 -3.35 -1.45 3.37
CA ASP A 75 -4.05 -2.58 3.98
C ASP A 75 -3.88 -2.58 5.50
N ALA A 76 -2.62 -2.61 5.96
CA ALA A 76 -2.27 -2.55 7.37
C ALA A 76 -2.87 -1.34 8.09
N TRP A 77 -2.91 -0.19 7.41
CA TRP A 77 -3.59 0.99 7.93
C TRP A 77 -5.09 0.77 8.07
N PHE A 78 -5.76 0.30 7.01
CA PHE A 78 -7.20 0.05 7.00
C PHE A 78 -7.62 -1.01 8.03
N ASP A 79 -6.89 -2.12 8.12
CA ASP A 79 -7.14 -3.19 9.07
C ASP A 79 -7.10 -2.68 10.51
N VAL A 80 -6.09 -1.88 10.86
CA VAL A 80 -5.96 -1.34 12.22
C VAL A 80 -7.05 -0.30 12.52
N VAL A 81 -7.34 0.62 11.61
CA VAL A 81 -8.34 1.68 11.87
C VAL A 81 -9.79 1.20 11.79
N THR A 82 -10.05 0.01 11.22
CA THR A 82 -11.39 -0.60 11.14
C THR A 82 -11.60 -1.78 12.08
N ALA A 83 -10.60 -2.15 12.88
CA ALA A 83 -10.55 -3.41 13.63
C ALA A 83 -11.68 -3.66 14.64
N GLY A 84 -12.33 -2.62 15.16
CA GLY A 84 -13.36 -2.76 16.19
C GLY A 84 -12.88 -3.62 17.38
N ASP A 85 -13.62 -4.69 17.70
CA ASP A 85 -13.29 -5.63 18.77
C ASP A 85 -12.10 -6.56 18.42
N ASP A 86 -11.72 -6.66 17.14
CA ASP A 86 -10.68 -7.55 16.62
C ASP A 86 -9.29 -6.89 16.53
N VAL A 87 -9.06 -5.79 17.26
CA VAL A 87 -7.81 -4.99 17.21
C VAL A 87 -6.53 -5.81 17.38
N VAL A 88 -6.54 -6.86 18.20
CA VAL A 88 -5.37 -7.72 18.39
C VAL A 88 -5.05 -8.48 17.10
N PHE A 89 -6.07 -8.98 16.40
CA PHE A 89 -5.89 -9.69 15.14
C PHE A 89 -5.41 -8.74 14.04
N SER A 90 -6.00 -7.55 13.92
CA SER A 90 -5.55 -6.53 12.95
C SER A 90 -4.12 -6.07 13.20
N LEU A 91 -3.69 -5.93 14.45
CA LEU A 91 -2.28 -5.61 14.78
C LEU A 91 -1.32 -6.74 14.41
N LEU A 92 -1.74 -8.01 14.52
CA LEU A 92 -0.94 -9.14 14.07
C LEU A 92 -0.80 -9.16 12.54
N MET A 93 -1.88 -8.88 11.82
CA MET A 93 -1.88 -8.78 10.35
C MET A 93 -1.00 -7.62 9.86
N ALA A 94 -1.15 -6.43 10.44
CA ALA A 94 -0.24 -5.31 10.18
C ALA A 94 1.23 -5.65 10.50
N GLY A 95 1.46 -6.48 11.53
CA GLY A 95 2.77 -7.03 11.87
C GLY A 95 3.37 -7.97 10.82
N LEU A 96 2.57 -8.48 9.88
CA LEU A 96 3.00 -9.26 8.72
C LEU A 96 3.11 -8.38 7.46
N GLU A 97 2.08 -7.58 7.17
CA GLU A 97 2.00 -6.73 5.98
C GLU A 97 3.12 -5.68 5.93
N VAL A 98 3.43 -5.01 7.05
CA VAL A 98 4.49 -3.99 7.09
C VAL A 98 5.85 -4.60 6.75
N PRO A 99 6.29 -5.72 7.34
CA PRO A 99 7.50 -6.40 6.89
C PRO A 99 7.49 -6.83 5.41
N LEU A 100 6.36 -7.31 4.89
CA LEU A 100 6.22 -7.67 3.47
C LEU A 100 6.36 -6.43 2.57
N ALA A 101 5.81 -5.29 2.96
CA ALA A 101 5.98 -4.03 2.26
C ALA A 101 7.45 -3.58 2.25
N LEU A 102 8.13 -3.68 3.40
CA LEU A 102 9.56 -3.38 3.50
C LEU A 102 10.42 -4.32 2.65
N ALA A 103 10.06 -5.61 2.58
CA ALA A 103 10.72 -6.56 1.70
C ALA A 103 10.55 -6.17 0.22
N CYS A 104 9.36 -5.76 -0.19
CA CYS A 104 9.11 -5.24 -1.54
C CYS A 104 9.96 -3.98 -1.82
N LEU A 105 10.00 -3.03 -0.88
CA LEU A 105 10.84 -1.84 -1.05
C LEU A 105 12.33 -2.17 -1.14
N SER A 106 12.80 -3.18 -0.40
CA SER A 106 14.21 -3.59 -0.43
C SER A 106 14.67 -4.08 -1.82
N VAL A 107 13.79 -4.73 -2.58
CA VAL A 107 14.09 -5.18 -3.95
C VAL A 107 13.86 -4.09 -4.99
N ALA A 108 13.21 -2.99 -4.64
CA ALA A 108 13.03 -1.83 -5.49
C ALA A 108 14.28 -0.92 -5.55
N VAL A 109 15.14 -0.98 -4.53
CA VAL A 109 16.34 -0.14 -4.46
C VAL A 109 17.41 -0.69 -5.43
N PRO A 110 17.88 0.11 -6.40
CA PRO A 110 18.98 -0.29 -7.27
C PRO A 110 20.23 -0.61 -6.45
N ARG A 111 20.87 -1.76 -6.70
CA ARG A 111 22.16 -2.06 -6.08
C ARG A 111 23.24 -1.19 -6.72
N PRO A 112 24.10 -0.51 -5.93
CA PRO A 112 25.26 0.18 -6.48
C PRO A 112 26.13 -0.79 -7.27
N VAL A 113 26.49 -0.45 -8.51
CA VAL A 113 27.51 -1.19 -9.25
C VAL A 113 28.85 -0.88 -8.60
N PRO A 114 29.62 -1.87 -8.13
CA PRO A 114 30.96 -1.63 -7.61
C PRO A 114 31.80 -0.95 -8.70
N ALA A 115 32.39 0.21 -8.40
CA ALA A 115 33.36 0.81 -9.30
C ALA A 115 34.57 -0.14 -9.37
N HIS A 116 34.79 -0.77 -10.52
CA HIS A 116 36.05 -1.43 -10.80
C HIS A 116 37.11 -0.33 -10.91
N VAL A 117 37.94 -0.19 -9.87
CA VAL A 117 39.17 0.61 -9.86
C VAL A 117 40.31 -0.26 -10.34
#